data_AF-A0A0A1TPJ1-F1
#
_entry.id   AF-A0A0A1TPJ1-F1
#
_cell.length_a   1.000
_cell.length_b   1.000
_cell.length_c   1.000
_cell.angle_alpha   90.00
_cell.angle_beta   90.00
_cell.angle_gamma   90.00
#
_symmetry.space_group_name_H-M   'P 1'
#
loop_
_entity.id
_entity.type
_entity.pdbx_description
1 polymer ?
#
loop_
_entity_poly.entity_id
_entity_poly.type
_entity_poly.pdbx_seq_one_letter_code
_entity_poly.pdbx_strand_id
1 'polypeptide(L)'
;MLRSLGSKPIQWALLGVCTMFITFRVWKRLKYRPSPPVDTVLSFDVADEDCLYRIQRHCKHHGTRGVYVWLKWPDLIPEEYRTYGPSVIRHLSKLDEWNGGWETLIIDKDDAGRLQVLCDAFPPHRVSEDMIIGSYPAFNVFDLKDVKEVKSRTHSCRIRGKKCFVKSARFAFEIPALEREISAYYSLIQYKSKLAPGLVGFVYEGNKSRIIGFATEEVAGRYPTIDDYDLCDEALQKLHGLGIVHGDVNIYNMIVMRDGIKLLDFEEARIDQRRSEAWAQLAQDERQTLRERLSDTSGIGKPWD
;
A
#
# COMPACT_ATOMS: atom_id res chain seq x y z
N MET A 1 0.89 35.56 89.10
CA MET A 1 1.77 36.75 89.14
C MET A 1 2.91 36.49 88.15
N LEU A 2 3.18 37.45 87.24
CA LEU A 2 4.27 37.50 86.24
C LEU A 2 4.12 36.56 85.03
N ARG A 3 3.66 37.03 83.87
CA ARG A 3 4.24 37.97 82.86
C ARG A 3 5.08 37.26 81.80
N SER A 4 4.66 37.50 80.56
CA SER A 4 5.28 37.15 79.30
C SER A 4 6.42 38.10 78.90
N LEU A 5 7.05 37.72 77.77
CA LEU A 5 7.82 38.50 76.80
C LEU A 5 9.34 38.53 76.95
N GLY A 6 10.00 38.06 75.88
CA GLY A 6 11.39 38.41 75.59
C GLY A 6 12.05 37.56 74.50
N SER A 7 11.74 37.77 73.22
CA SER A 7 12.74 37.73 72.14
C SER A 7 12.13 38.17 70.81
N LYS A 8 12.71 39.24 70.24
CA LYS A 8 12.37 39.83 68.94
C LYS A 8 12.95 38.98 67.80
N PRO A 9 12.30 38.93 66.62
CA PRO A 9 12.99 38.73 65.36
C PRO A 9 13.04 40.00 64.51
N ILE A 10 14.15 40.07 63.78
CA ILE A 10 14.63 41.13 62.90
C ILE A 10 13.81 41.17 61.61
N GLN A 11 13.52 42.39 61.14
CA GLN A 11 12.93 42.68 59.84
C GLN A 11 13.87 42.28 58.68
N TRP A 12 13.34 41.57 57.68
CA TRP A 12 13.81 41.68 56.30
C TRP A 12 12.62 41.96 55.40
N ALA A 13 12.75 43.07 54.68
CA ALA A 13 11.76 43.65 53.81
C ALA A 13 11.56 42.83 52.53
N LEU A 14 10.31 42.83 52.06
CA LEU A 14 9.92 42.46 50.71
C LEU A 14 10.72 43.26 49.67
N LEU A 15 11.40 42.58 48.75
CA LEU A 15 11.69 43.09 47.41
C LEU A 15 11.99 41.93 46.46
N GLY A 16 11.01 41.61 45.62
CA GLY A 16 11.27 41.31 44.20
C GLY A 16 11.66 39.88 43.82
N VAL A 17 10.79 38.91 44.04
CA VAL A 17 10.83 37.56 43.43
C VAL A 17 10.49 37.59 41.90
N CYS A 18 10.70 38.71 41.21
CA CYS A 18 10.24 38.89 39.82
C CYS A 18 11.31 38.72 38.73
N THR A 19 12.58 38.47 39.06
CA THR A 19 13.66 38.53 38.04
C THR A 19 14.37 37.20 37.75
N MET A 20 13.93 36.08 38.32
CA MET A 20 14.52 34.75 38.08
C MET A 20 13.63 33.73 37.33
N PHE A 21 12.39 34.10 36.99
CA PHE A 21 11.51 33.25 36.15
C PHE A 21 11.62 33.53 34.64
N ILE A 22 12.34 34.58 34.24
CA ILE A 22 12.45 34.98 32.83
C ILE A 22 13.64 34.29 32.12
N THR A 23 14.63 33.78 32.84
CA THR A 23 15.82 33.16 32.22
C THR A 23 15.72 31.64 32.00
N PHE A 24 14.81 30.93 32.68
CA PHE A 24 14.59 29.50 32.44
C PHE A 24 13.62 29.18 31.28
N ARG A 25 12.81 30.17 30.85
CA ARG A 25 11.89 30.01 29.71
C ARG A 25 12.54 30.24 28.34
N VAL A 26 13.77 30.75 28.30
CA VAL A 26 14.47 31.09 27.04
C VAL A 26 15.45 29.99 26.60
N TRP A 27 15.82 29.05 27.47
CA TRP A 27 16.81 28.00 27.14
C TRP A 27 16.23 26.62 26.78
N LYS A 28 14.90 26.43 26.83
CA LYS A 28 14.21 25.21 26.35
C LYS A 28 13.64 25.35 24.92
N ARG A 29 14.24 26.24 24.12
CA ARG A 29 13.97 26.40 22.68
C ARG A 29 15.24 26.38 21.83
N LEU A 30 16.25 25.62 22.24
CA LEU A 30 16.97 24.81 21.25
C LEU A 30 15.96 23.76 20.77
N LYS A 31 15.02 24.22 19.93
CA LYS A 31 14.14 23.36 19.14
C LYS A 31 15.09 22.44 18.42
N TYR A 32 15.14 21.19 18.85
CA TYR A 32 15.56 20.12 17.98
C TYR A 32 14.69 20.26 16.72
N ARG A 33 15.26 20.90 15.69
CA ARG A 33 14.68 20.89 14.36
C ARG A 33 15.13 19.55 13.80
N PRO A 34 14.26 18.53 13.75
CA PRO A 34 14.61 17.33 13.02
C PRO A 34 15.05 17.78 11.63
N SER A 35 16.14 17.17 11.12
CA SER A 35 16.55 17.41 9.74
C SER A 35 15.33 17.18 8.85
N PRO A 36 15.10 18.04 7.83
CA PRO A 36 13.97 17.86 6.93
C PRO A 36 13.98 16.43 6.35
N PRO A 37 12.81 15.82 6.17
CA PRO A 37 12.70 14.51 5.56
C PRO A 37 13.27 14.54 4.14
N VAL A 38 13.80 13.40 3.70
CA VAL A 38 14.04 13.14 2.28
C VAL A 38 12.82 12.40 1.77
N ASP A 39 12.06 13.07 0.90
CA ASP A 39 10.81 12.54 0.36
C ASP A 39 10.99 12.12 -1.10
N THR A 40 10.31 11.04 -1.52
CA THR A 40 10.28 10.56 -2.90
C THR A 40 8.88 10.05 -3.21
N VAL A 41 8.24 10.59 -4.26
CA VAL A 41 6.94 10.09 -4.72
C VAL A 41 7.13 8.70 -5.30
N LEU A 42 6.44 7.71 -4.73
CA LEU A 42 6.45 6.32 -5.19
C LEU A 42 5.34 6.03 -6.18
N SER A 43 4.17 6.62 -5.95
CA SER A 43 2.98 6.40 -6.78
C SER A 43 2.08 7.62 -6.70
N PHE A 44 1.33 7.86 -7.77
CA PHE A 44 0.30 8.87 -7.81
C PHE A 44 -0.92 8.36 -8.57
N ASP A 45 -2.08 8.91 -8.23
CA ASP A 45 -3.33 8.80 -8.97
C ASP A 45 -3.85 10.23 -9.13
N VAL A 46 -3.94 10.73 -10.35
CA VAL A 46 -4.29 12.13 -10.65
C VAL A 46 -5.58 12.11 -11.45
N ALA A 47 -6.63 12.67 -10.86
CA ALA A 47 -7.92 12.90 -11.47
C ALA A 47 -8.19 14.41 -11.59
N ASP A 48 -9.30 14.76 -12.25
CA ASP A 48 -9.70 16.16 -12.42
C ASP A 48 -10.06 16.81 -11.07
N GLU A 49 -10.68 16.04 -10.18
CA GLU A 49 -11.21 16.52 -8.89
C GLU A 49 -10.20 16.41 -7.75
N ASP A 50 -9.29 15.44 -7.80
CA ASP A 50 -8.32 15.22 -6.74
C ASP A 50 -7.03 14.53 -7.24
N CYS A 51 -6.03 14.52 -6.36
CA CYS A 51 -4.81 13.74 -6.56
C CYS A 51 -4.48 12.96 -5.29
N LEU A 52 -4.07 11.71 -5.45
CA LEU A 52 -3.52 10.88 -4.40
C LEU A 52 -2.03 10.67 -4.65
N TYR A 53 -1.23 10.83 -3.60
CA TYR A 53 0.21 10.58 -3.65
C TYR A 53 0.62 9.62 -2.53
N ARG A 54 1.37 8.59 -2.90
CA ARG A 54 2.10 7.73 -1.97
C ARG A 54 3.57 8.12 -2.01
N ILE A 55 4.13 8.47 -0.86
CA ILE A 55 5.45 9.08 -0.73
C ILE A 55 6.30 8.26 0.24
N GLN A 56 7.50 7.90 -0.19
CA GLN A 56 8.54 7.42 0.70
C GLN A 56 9.13 8.59 1.45
N ARG A 57 9.01 8.58 2.77
CA ARG A 57 9.61 9.56 3.67
C ARG A 57 10.73 8.92 4.45
N HIS A 58 11.94 9.48 4.32
CA HIS A 58 13.08 9.10 5.13
C HIS A 58 13.44 10.21 6.14
N CYS A 59 13.35 9.86 7.42
CA CYS A 59 13.74 10.73 8.53
C CYS A 59 14.91 10.09 9.28
N LYS A 60 15.98 10.85 9.55
CA LYS A 60 17.19 10.34 10.25
C LYS A 60 16.92 9.58 11.55
N HIS A 61 15.85 9.94 12.26
CA HIS A 61 15.52 9.38 13.58
C HIS A 61 14.31 8.44 13.58
N HIS A 62 13.50 8.45 12.52
CA HIS A 62 12.30 7.61 12.41
C HIS A 62 12.40 6.56 11.30
N GLY A 63 13.54 6.52 10.59
CA GLY A 63 13.76 5.60 9.48
C GLY A 63 12.94 5.96 8.24
N THR A 64 12.72 4.95 7.41
CA THR A 64 11.96 5.05 6.16
C THR A 64 10.53 4.56 6.37
N ARG A 65 9.54 5.33 5.90
CA ARG A 65 8.13 4.95 5.93
C ARG A 65 7.37 5.47 4.71
N GLY A 66 6.21 4.89 4.43
CA GLY A 66 5.26 5.41 3.45
C GLY A 66 4.30 6.38 4.11
N VAL A 67 4.08 7.54 3.49
CA VAL A 67 3.10 8.54 3.87
C VAL A 67 2.20 8.87 2.67
N TYR A 68 0.98 9.35 2.95
CA TYR A 68 -0.05 9.51 1.94
C TYR A 68 -0.59 10.93 1.94
N VAL A 69 -0.81 11.48 0.74
CA VAL A 69 -1.41 12.80 0.57
C VAL A 69 -2.63 12.66 -0.32
N TRP A 70 -3.77 13.15 0.15
CA TRP A 70 -4.98 13.34 -0.61
C TRP A 70 -5.17 14.83 -0.86
N LEU A 71 -4.82 15.26 -2.07
CA LEU A 71 -4.97 16.63 -2.54
C LEU A 71 -6.35 16.78 -3.19
N LYS A 72 -7.32 17.24 -2.42
CA LYS A 72 -8.68 17.56 -2.88
C LYS A 72 -8.78 18.92 -3.55
N TRP A 73 -7.75 19.75 -3.39
CA TRP A 73 -7.59 20.99 -4.13
C TRP A 73 -6.43 20.88 -5.15
N PRO A 74 -6.67 20.27 -6.32
CA PRO A 74 -5.61 19.97 -7.28
C PRO A 74 -4.90 21.21 -7.82
N ASP A 75 -5.54 22.39 -7.90
CA ASP A 75 -4.90 23.63 -8.39
C ASP A 75 -3.80 24.18 -7.48
N LEU A 76 -3.62 23.62 -6.28
CA LEU A 76 -2.44 23.91 -5.46
C LEU A 76 -1.14 23.53 -6.20
N ILE A 77 -1.21 22.55 -7.10
CA ILE A 77 -0.12 22.13 -7.98
C ILE A 77 -0.57 22.38 -9.42
N PRO A 78 0.16 23.20 -10.21
CA PRO A 78 -0.12 23.36 -11.63
C PRO A 78 -0.18 22.02 -12.34
N GLU A 79 -1.10 21.87 -13.29
CA GLU A 79 -1.45 20.60 -13.93
C GLU A 79 -0.22 19.87 -14.50
N GLU A 80 0.67 20.62 -15.16
CA GLU A 80 1.91 20.12 -15.77
C GLU A 80 2.91 19.54 -14.76
N TYR A 81 2.69 19.77 -13.47
CA TYR A 81 3.57 19.35 -12.38
C TYR A 81 2.99 18.22 -11.52
N ARG A 82 1.73 17.82 -11.71
CA ARG A 82 1.04 16.83 -10.86
C ARG A 82 1.59 15.42 -10.98
N THR A 83 2.26 15.09 -12.08
CA THR A 83 2.81 13.74 -12.34
C THR A 83 4.33 13.63 -12.19
N TYR A 84 5.03 14.76 -12.01
CA TYR A 84 6.47 14.76 -11.81
C TYR A 84 6.82 14.86 -10.31
N GLY A 85 7.21 13.74 -9.71
CA GLY A 85 7.44 13.61 -8.27
C GLY A 85 8.23 14.74 -7.59
N PRO A 86 9.40 15.16 -8.13
CA PRO A 86 10.15 16.28 -7.57
C PRO A 86 9.37 17.61 -7.59
N SER A 87 8.57 17.87 -8.62
CA SER A 87 7.70 19.05 -8.66
C SER A 87 6.59 18.96 -7.64
N VAL A 88 5.95 17.79 -7.48
CA VAL A 88 4.91 17.56 -6.45
C VAL A 88 5.48 17.88 -5.07
N ILE A 89 6.62 17.28 -4.69
CA ILE A 89 7.27 17.51 -3.40
C ILE A 89 7.63 18.99 -3.23
N ARG A 90 8.15 19.66 -4.28
CA ARG A 90 8.48 21.10 -4.23
C ARG A 90 7.28 21.99 -3.92
N HIS A 91 6.07 21.63 -4.33
CA HIS A 91 4.86 22.38 -4.01
C HIS A 91 4.35 22.03 -2.61
N LEU A 92 4.22 20.74 -2.31
CA LEU A 92 3.69 20.26 -1.03
C LEU A 92 4.60 20.59 0.17
N SER A 93 5.92 20.65 -0.03
CA SER A 93 6.88 20.99 1.03
C SER A 93 6.83 22.42 1.52
N LYS A 94 6.02 23.28 0.88
CA LYS A 94 5.75 24.66 1.33
C LYS A 94 4.70 24.72 2.43
N LEU A 95 3.96 23.64 2.67
CA LEU A 95 2.96 23.55 3.73
C LEU A 95 3.65 23.51 5.10
N ASP A 96 3.10 24.22 6.09
CA ASP A 96 3.67 24.30 7.44
C ASP A 96 3.70 22.91 8.11
N GLU A 97 2.70 22.08 7.83
CA GLU A 97 2.55 20.72 8.34
C GLU A 97 3.52 19.72 7.69
N TRP A 98 4.13 20.05 6.55
CA TRP A 98 4.84 19.08 5.71
C TRP A 98 5.91 18.30 6.47
N ASN A 99 6.70 18.98 7.29
CA ASN A 99 7.80 18.41 8.07
C ASN A 99 7.32 17.76 9.39
N GLY A 100 6.01 17.65 9.58
CA GLY A 100 5.37 17.02 10.73
C GLY A 100 5.50 15.49 10.76
N GLY A 101 5.04 14.92 11.87
CA GLY A 101 5.12 13.49 12.15
C GLY A 101 4.00 12.64 11.53
N TRP A 102 3.16 13.21 10.66
CA TRP A 102 1.97 12.58 10.08
C TRP A 102 2.28 11.37 9.18
N GLU A 103 1.26 10.53 9.01
CA GLU A 103 1.19 9.41 8.07
C GLU A 103 0.25 9.70 6.89
N THR A 104 -0.83 10.47 7.13
CA THR A 104 -1.73 10.92 6.07
C THR A 104 -1.97 12.43 6.13
N LEU A 105 -2.12 13.06 4.96
CA LEU A 105 -2.55 14.44 4.81
C LEU A 105 -3.78 14.51 3.91
N ILE A 106 -4.76 15.31 4.29
CA ILE A 106 -5.77 15.86 3.38
C ILE A 106 -5.43 17.33 3.17
N ILE A 107 -5.42 17.76 1.91
CA ILE A 107 -5.22 19.14 1.53
C ILE A 107 -6.42 19.60 0.72
N ASP A 108 -7.16 20.57 1.25
CA ASP A 108 -8.45 21.00 0.73
C ASP A 108 -8.61 22.53 0.83
N LYS A 109 -9.75 23.05 0.38
CA LYS A 109 -10.24 24.39 0.69
C LYS A 109 -11.32 24.32 1.77
N ASP A 110 -11.29 25.28 2.69
CA ASP A 110 -12.45 25.53 3.56
C ASP A 110 -13.59 26.24 2.79
N ASP A 111 -14.73 26.43 3.45
CA ASP A 111 -15.91 27.11 2.89
C ASP A 111 -15.63 28.55 2.41
N ALA A 112 -14.55 29.16 2.89
CA ALA A 112 -14.11 30.49 2.49
C ALA A 112 -13.05 30.46 1.37
N GLY A 113 -12.75 29.29 0.80
CA GLY A 113 -11.76 29.08 -0.25
C GLY A 113 -10.31 29.13 0.24
N ARG A 114 -10.06 29.05 1.54
CA ARG A 114 -8.71 29.10 2.13
C ARG A 114 -8.14 27.70 2.28
N LEU A 115 -6.82 27.59 2.16
CA LEU A 115 -6.09 26.34 2.36
C LEU A 115 -6.40 25.73 3.73
N GLN A 116 -6.84 24.47 3.72
CA GLN A 116 -7.00 23.64 4.90
C GLN A 116 -6.13 22.39 4.75
N VAL A 117 -5.34 22.08 5.79
CA VAL A 117 -4.51 20.88 5.85
C VAL A 117 -4.90 20.08 7.10
N LEU A 118 -5.26 18.81 6.91
CA LEU A 118 -5.64 17.91 7.99
C LEU A 118 -4.62 16.77 8.07
N CYS A 119 -3.93 16.66 9.20
CA CYS A 119 -3.02 15.56 9.49
C CYS A 119 -3.77 14.37 10.09
N ASP A 120 -3.49 13.17 9.60
CA ASP A 120 -3.95 11.89 10.17
C ASP A 120 -5.48 11.79 10.33
N ALA A 121 -6.22 12.49 9.46
CA ALA A 121 -7.69 12.48 9.45
C ALA A 121 -8.29 11.13 9.00
N PHE A 122 -7.46 10.26 8.39
CA PHE A 122 -7.81 8.90 8.03
C PHE A 122 -6.60 7.98 8.23
N PRO A 123 -6.82 6.70 8.60
CA PRO A 123 -5.72 5.75 8.69
C PRO A 123 -5.20 5.38 7.30
N PRO A 124 -3.89 5.14 7.13
CA PRO A 124 -3.37 4.52 5.91
C PRO A 124 -4.05 3.18 5.64
N HIS A 125 -4.25 2.86 4.37
CA HIS A 125 -4.96 1.64 3.96
C HIS A 125 -4.23 0.36 4.38
N ARG A 126 -5.01 -0.70 4.55
CA ARG A 126 -4.54 -2.04 4.93
C ARG A 126 -5.52 -3.08 4.45
N VAL A 127 -5.03 -4.30 4.26
CA VAL A 127 -5.85 -5.50 4.18
C VAL A 127 -6.52 -5.75 5.54
N SER A 128 -7.77 -6.18 5.52
CA SER A 128 -8.57 -6.52 6.69
C SER A 128 -7.92 -7.67 7.48
N GLU A 129 -8.00 -7.64 8.81
CA GLU A 129 -7.28 -8.60 9.66
C GLU A 129 -7.79 -10.04 9.50
N ASP A 130 -9.09 -10.19 9.30
CA ASP A 130 -9.78 -11.45 9.04
C ASP A 130 -9.37 -12.08 7.70
N MET A 131 -8.83 -11.26 6.78
CA MET A 131 -8.28 -11.71 5.51
C MET A 131 -6.83 -12.20 5.62
N ILE A 132 -6.21 -12.19 6.80
CA ILE A 132 -4.85 -12.70 7.01
C ILE A 132 -4.93 -14.00 7.83
N ILE A 133 -5.20 -15.09 7.12
CA ILE A 133 -5.31 -16.44 7.66
C ILE A 133 -3.95 -17.17 7.58
N GLY A 134 -3.61 -17.85 8.67
CA GLY A 134 -2.42 -18.70 8.77
C GLY A 134 -1.16 -17.96 9.24
N SER A 135 -0.07 -18.71 9.40
CA SER A 135 1.22 -18.17 9.85
C SER A 135 2.16 -17.97 8.66
N TYR A 136 2.13 -16.78 8.08
CA TYR A 136 3.03 -16.37 7.00
C TYR A 136 4.03 -15.34 7.51
N PRO A 137 5.28 -15.35 7.01
CA PRO A 137 6.20 -14.26 7.29
C PRO A 137 5.67 -12.95 6.67
N ALA A 138 5.94 -11.84 7.34
CA ALA A 138 5.65 -10.51 6.84
C ALA A 138 6.95 -9.74 6.58
N PHE A 139 7.05 -9.10 5.42
CA PHE A 139 8.25 -8.38 4.96
C PHE A 139 7.95 -6.89 4.84
N ASN A 140 8.83 -6.04 5.34
CA ASN A 140 8.71 -4.60 5.13
C ASN A 140 8.99 -4.28 3.67
N VAL A 141 8.09 -3.54 3.02
CA VAL A 141 8.23 -3.16 1.60
C VAL A 141 9.54 -2.42 1.31
N PHE A 142 10.04 -1.64 2.28
CA PHE A 142 11.29 -0.87 2.12
C PHE A 142 12.56 -1.67 2.36
N ASP A 143 12.46 -2.89 2.89
CA ASP A 143 13.61 -3.78 3.14
C ASP A 143 13.78 -4.83 2.03
N LEU A 144 12.90 -4.82 1.01
CA LEU A 144 12.99 -5.70 -0.15
C LEU A 144 14.22 -5.38 -1.00
N LYS A 145 14.86 -6.42 -1.53
CA LYS A 145 16.09 -6.31 -2.34
C LYS A 145 15.80 -6.53 -3.81
N ASP A 146 16.67 -5.99 -4.68
CA ASP A 146 16.60 -6.16 -6.13
C ASP A 146 15.21 -5.82 -6.72
N VAL A 147 14.56 -4.78 -6.19
CA VAL A 147 13.19 -4.40 -6.57
C VAL A 147 13.17 -3.86 -8.00
N LYS A 148 12.33 -4.44 -8.86
CA LYS A 148 12.05 -3.96 -10.22
C LYS A 148 10.55 -3.96 -10.47
N GLU A 149 10.03 -2.86 -11.00
CA GLU A 149 8.63 -2.78 -11.41
C GLU A 149 8.36 -3.72 -12.59
N VAL A 150 7.22 -4.40 -12.56
CA VAL A 150 6.77 -5.37 -13.58
C VAL A 150 5.41 -4.97 -14.14
N LYS A 151 4.53 -4.50 -13.26
CA LYS A 151 3.25 -3.84 -13.55
C LYS A 151 3.05 -2.74 -12.52
N SER A 152 2.09 -1.84 -12.74
CA SER A 152 1.80 -0.71 -11.84
C SER A 152 1.69 -1.06 -10.35
N ARG A 153 1.23 -2.27 -10.01
CA ARG A 153 1.08 -2.77 -8.63
C ARG A 153 1.92 -4.00 -8.31
N THR A 154 2.75 -4.44 -9.25
CA THR A 154 3.54 -5.67 -9.12
C THR A 154 5.02 -5.39 -9.33
N HIS A 155 5.84 -5.83 -8.39
CA HIS A 155 7.30 -5.73 -8.46
C HIS A 155 7.93 -7.10 -8.34
N SER A 156 9.01 -7.36 -9.07
CA SER A 156 9.91 -8.47 -8.76
C SER A 156 10.91 -8.03 -7.70
N CYS A 157 11.29 -8.93 -6.80
CA CYS A 157 12.28 -8.67 -5.75
C CYS A 157 12.97 -9.97 -5.32
N ARG A 158 13.96 -9.86 -4.42
CA ARG A 158 14.61 -11.01 -3.79
C ARG A 158 14.23 -11.14 -2.31
N ILE A 159 13.58 -12.24 -1.97
CA ILE A 159 13.24 -12.61 -0.59
C ILE A 159 14.04 -13.86 -0.21
N ARG A 160 14.85 -13.79 0.85
CA ARG A 160 15.70 -14.90 1.33
C ARG A 160 16.52 -15.56 0.21
N GLY A 161 17.07 -14.75 -0.69
CA GLY A 161 17.89 -15.24 -1.80
C GLY A 161 17.11 -15.72 -3.03
N LYS A 162 15.79 -15.89 -2.96
CA LYS A 162 14.94 -16.32 -4.09
C LYS A 162 14.25 -15.13 -4.74
N LYS A 163 14.06 -15.21 -6.07
CA LYS A 163 13.26 -14.23 -6.80
C LYS A 163 11.77 -14.50 -6.50
N CYS A 164 11.05 -13.42 -6.22
CA CYS A 164 9.64 -13.41 -5.85
C CYS A 164 8.95 -12.24 -6.56
N PHE A 165 7.63 -12.31 -6.65
CA PHE A 165 6.79 -11.19 -7.09
C PHE A 165 6.00 -10.67 -5.91
N VAL A 166 5.97 -9.37 -5.73
CA VAL A 166 5.20 -8.67 -4.71
C VAL A 166 4.10 -7.89 -5.39
N LYS A 167 2.86 -8.12 -4.96
CA LYS A 167 1.71 -7.30 -5.32
C LYS A 167 1.26 -6.50 -4.12
N SER A 168 1.07 -5.19 -4.28
CA SER A 168 0.70 -4.31 -3.18
C SER A 168 -0.27 -3.23 -3.62
N ALA A 169 -1.22 -2.92 -2.75
CA ALA A 169 -2.08 -1.75 -2.88
C ALA A 169 -1.28 -0.47 -2.61
N ARG A 170 -1.30 0.42 -3.60
CA ARG A 170 -0.74 1.77 -3.55
C ARG A 170 -1.70 2.73 -2.87
N PHE A 171 -3.01 2.48 -3.00
CA PHE A 171 -4.08 3.32 -2.47
C PHE A 171 -5.23 2.48 -1.90
N ALA A 172 -6.08 3.11 -1.09
CA ALA A 172 -7.20 2.46 -0.41
C ALA A 172 -8.18 1.77 -1.36
N PHE A 173 -8.48 2.37 -2.52
CA PHE A 173 -9.41 1.82 -3.50
C PHE A 173 -8.92 0.52 -4.15
N GLU A 174 -7.64 0.16 -4.02
CA GLU A 174 -7.05 -1.07 -4.56
C GLU A 174 -7.15 -2.26 -3.58
N ILE A 175 -7.46 -2.00 -2.30
CA ILE A 175 -7.56 -3.05 -1.27
C ILE A 175 -8.61 -4.13 -1.60
N PRO A 176 -9.84 -3.80 -2.05
CA PRO A 176 -10.83 -4.82 -2.36
C PRO A 176 -10.37 -5.80 -3.46
N ALA A 177 -9.64 -5.33 -4.47
CA ALA A 177 -9.07 -6.20 -5.49
C ALA A 177 -7.98 -7.12 -4.92
N LEU A 178 -7.09 -6.56 -4.08
CA LEU A 178 -6.04 -7.33 -3.40
C LEU A 178 -6.63 -8.41 -2.46
N GLU A 179 -7.69 -8.09 -1.72
CA GLU A 179 -8.38 -9.03 -0.83
C GLU A 179 -9.09 -10.17 -1.58
N ARG A 180 -9.69 -9.87 -2.75
CA ARG A 180 -10.23 -10.90 -3.66
C ARG A 180 -9.15 -11.88 -4.09
N GLU A 181 -7.98 -11.37 -4.48
CA GLU A 181 -6.86 -12.22 -4.88
C GLU A 181 -6.33 -13.07 -3.71
N ILE A 182 -6.17 -12.48 -2.51
CA ILE A 182 -5.79 -13.22 -1.30
C ILE A 182 -6.80 -14.36 -1.00
N SER A 183 -8.10 -14.10 -1.15
CA SER A 183 -9.15 -15.12 -0.96
C SER A 183 -9.01 -16.28 -1.95
N ALA A 184 -8.67 -15.99 -3.20
CA ALA A 184 -8.42 -17.01 -4.22
C ALA A 184 -7.21 -17.88 -3.85
N TYR A 185 -6.10 -17.26 -3.41
CA TYR A 185 -4.93 -17.99 -2.92
C TYR A 185 -5.27 -18.89 -1.74
N TYR A 186 -6.08 -18.44 -0.77
CA TYR A 186 -6.48 -19.31 0.33
C TYR A 186 -7.35 -20.49 -0.11
N SER A 187 -8.27 -20.27 -1.03
CA SER A 187 -9.05 -21.36 -1.61
C SER A 187 -8.13 -22.38 -2.29
N LEU A 188 -7.17 -21.91 -3.09
CA LEU A 188 -6.15 -22.77 -3.74
C LEU A 188 -5.32 -23.56 -2.72
N ILE A 189 -4.88 -22.92 -1.63
CA ILE A 189 -4.11 -23.56 -0.55
C ILE A 189 -4.96 -24.60 0.20
N GLN A 190 -6.22 -24.29 0.52
CA GLN A 190 -7.15 -25.19 1.20
C GLN A 190 -7.32 -26.50 0.43
N TYR A 191 -7.45 -26.41 -0.91
CA TYR A 191 -7.56 -27.58 -1.78
C TYR A 191 -6.22 -28.16 -2.23
N LYS A 192 -5.09 -27.66 -1.72
CA LYS A 192 -3.72 -28.07 -2.09
C LYS A 192 -3.48 -28.00 -3.61
N SER A 193 -4.13 -27.05 -4.27
CA SER A 193 -4.01 -26.82 -5.70
C SER A 193 -2.66 -26.20 -6.06
N LYS A 194 -2.12 -26.59 -7.21
CA LYS A 194 -0.88 -26.05 -7.78
C LYS A 194 -1.17 -25.16 -9.00
N LEU A 195 -2.40 -24.68 -9.17
CA LEU A 195 -2.80 -23.85 -10.31
C LEU A 195 -2.27 -22.42 -10.24
N ALA A 196 -1.67 -21.98 -9.13
CA ALA A 196 -1.12 -20.63 -8.96
C ALA A 196 0.30 -20.71 -8.38
N PRO A 197 1.08 -19.62 -8.44
CA PRO A 197 2.33 -19.49 -7.69
C PRO A 197 2.15 -19.78 -6.20
N GLY A 198 3.17 -20.29 -5.51
CA GLY A 198 3.11 -20.45 -4.06
C GLY A 198 3.09 -19.10 -3.34
N LEU A 199 2.25 -18.96 -2.31
CA LEU A 199 2.27 -17.79 -1.42
C LEU A 199 3.52 -17.85 -0.53
N VAL A 200 4.39 -16.84 -0.62
CA VAL A 200 5.64 -16.72 0.14
C VAL A 200 5.41 -16.02 1.48
N GLY A 201 4.55 -15.00 1.49
CA GLY A 201 4.16 -14.27 2.69
C GLY A 201 3.53 -12.92 2.41
N PHE A 202 3.36 -12.11 3.44
CA PHE A 202 2.74 -10.79 3.34
C PHE A 202 3.77 -9.67 3.26
N VAL A 203 3.35 -8.54 2.73
CA VAL A 203 4.15 -7.31 2.67
C VAL A 203 3.46 -6.22 3.46
N TYR A 204 4.20 -5.57 4.34
CA TYR A 204 3.71 -4.50 5.20
C TYR A 204 4.47 -3.20 4.96
N GLU A 205 3.88 -2.11 5.41
CA GLU A 205 4.50 -0.78 5.37
C GLU A 205 4.36 -0.09 6.73
N GLY A 206 5.45 0.46 7.26
CA GLY A 206 5.46 1.04 8.60
C GLY A 206 5.35 -0.04 9.68
N ASN A 207 4.14 -0.33 10.16
CA ASN A 207 3.89 -1.34 11.19
C ASN A 207 3.59 -2.71 10.55
N LYS A 208 4.06 -3.80 11.18
CA LYS A 208 3.77 -5.19 10.78
C LYS A 208 2.27 -5.53 10.71
N SER A 209 1.42 -4.83 11.45
CA SER A 209 -0.04 -5.01 11.36
C SER A 209 -0.67 -4.36 10.11
N ARG A 210 0.06 -3.44 9.44
CA ARG A 210 -0.39 -2.76 8.22
C ARG A 210 0.07 -3.54 6.99
N ILE A 211 -0.61 -4.66 6.73
CA ILE A 211 -0.42 -5.43 5.50
C ILE A 211 -1.00 -4.63 4.33
N ILE A 212 -0.18 -4.40 3.31
CA ILE A 212 -0.56 -3.68 2.09
C ILE A 212 -0.44 -4.55 0.83
N GLY A 213 -0.01 -5.80 0.98
CA GLY A 213 0.34 -6.65 -0.15
C GLY A 213 0.74 -8.06 0.27
N PHE A 214 1.07 -8.87 -0.73
CA PHE A 214 1.59 -10.22 -0.55
C PHE A 214 2.68 -10.53 -1.57
N ALA A 215 3.45 -11.59 -1.30
CA ALA A 215 4.54 -12.06 -2.11
C ALA A 215 4.28 -13.49 -2.57
N THR A 216 4.62 -13.79 -3.83
CA THR A 216 4.53 -15.11 -4.43
C THR A 216 5.86 -15.59 -4.99
N GLU A 217 5.96 -16.89 -5.19
CA GLU A 217 7.09 -17.51 -5.87
C GLU A 217 7.18 -17.03 -7.32
N GLU A 218 8.39 -16.95 -7.85
CA GLU A 218 8.57 -16.82 -9.30
C GLU A 218 8.10 -18.09 -10.00
N VAL A 219 7.33 -17.90 -11.08
CA VAL A 219 6.99 -18.94 -12.02
C VAL A 219 7.78 -18.70 -13.31
N ALA A 220 8.71 -19.60 -13.61
CA ALA A 220 9.58 -19.51 -14.78
C ALA A 220 9.06 -20.42 -15.90
N GLY A 221 8.21 -19.87 -16.77
CA GLY A 221 7.63 -20.56 -17.93
C GLY A 221 7.46 -19.62 -19.12
N ARG A 222 6.64 -20.03 -20.08
CA ARG A 222 6.29 -19.20 -21.25
C ARG A 222 4.81 -18.82 -21.22
N TYR A 223 4.45 -17.73 -21.87
CA TYR A 223 3.04 -17.44 -22.13
C TYR A 223 2.43 -18.52 -23.06
N PRO A 224 1.14 -18.86 -22.89
CA PRO A 224 0.46 -19.77 -23.77
C PRO A 224 0.30 -19.16 -25.17
N THR A 225 0.14 -20.05 -26.13
CA THR A 225 -0.29 -19.77 -27.49
C THR A 225 -1.64 -20.45 -27.72
N ILE A 226 -2.25 -20.24 -28.88
CA ILE A 226 -3.48 -20.96 -29.23
C ILE A 226 -3.31 -22.50 -29.25
N ASP A 227 -2.09 -23.00 -29.49
CA ASP A 227 -1.79 -24.43 -29.46
C ASP A 227 -1.85 -25.02 -28.05
N ASP A 228 -1.82 -24.16 -27.01
CA ASP A 228 -1.97 -24.56 -25.61
C ASP A 228 -3.43 -24.54 -25.13
N TYR A 229 -4.40 -24.36 -26.04
CA TYR A 229 -5.83 -24.24 -25.70
C TYR A 229 -6.30 -25.33 -24.74
N ASP A 230 -6.00 -26.61 -25.02
CA ASP A 230 -6.45 -27.73 -24.20
C ASP A 230 -5.84 -27.69 -22.78
N LEU A 231 -4.58 -27.26 -22.65
CA LEU A 231 -3.91 -27.11 -21.34
C LEU A 231 -4.52 -25.95 -20.54
N CYS A 232 -4.78 -24.83 -21.20
CA CYS A 232 -5.43 -23.67 -20.62
C CYS A 232 -6.86 -23.99 -20.17
N ASP A 233 -7.63 -24.68 -21.01
CA ASP A 233 -8.99 -25.09 -20.72
C ASP A 233 -9.03 -26.10 -19.56
N GLU A 234 -8.13 -27.08 -19.53
CA GLU A 234 -8.01 -28.02 -18.42
C GLU A 234 -7.68 -27.30 -17.10
N ALA A 235 -6.81 -26.29 -17.13
CA ALA A 235 -6.48 -25.50 -15.96
C ALA A 235 -7.66 -24.68 -15.44
N LEU A 236 -8.46 -24.09 -16.33
CA LEU A 236 -9.70 -23.40 -15.96
C LEU A 236 -10.74 -24.37 -15.41
N GLN A 237 -10.94 -25.53 -16.04
CA GLN A 237 -11.83 -26.57 -15.50
C GLN A 237 -11.43 -27.00 -14.08
N LYS A 238 -10.13 -27.17 -13.82
CA LYS A 238 -9.63 -27.46 -12.47
C LYS A 238 -9.91 -26.31 -11.52
N LEU A 239 -9.72 -25.05 -11.95
CA LEU A 239 -10.02 -23.87 -11.14
C LEU A 239 -11.52 -23.78 -10.80
N HIS A 240 -12.40 -23.96 -11.79
CA HIS A 240 -13.86 -24.03 -11.64
C HIS A 240 -14.27 -25.17 -10.70
N GLY A 241 -13.57 -26.30 -10.75
CA GLY A 241 -13.71 -27.41 -9.81
C GLY A 241 -13.43 -27.03 -8.35
N LEU A 242 -12.76 -25.91 -8.08
CA LEU A 242 -12.54 -25.36 -6.73
C LEU A 242 -13.57 -24.29 -6.34
N GLY A 243 -14.57 -24.05 -7.20
CA GLY A 243 -15.56 -22.98 -7.03
C GLY A 243 -15.01 -21.60 -7.33
N ILE A 244 -13.94 -21.48 -8.12
CA ILE A 244 -13.30 -20.20 -8.46
C ILE A 244 -13.44 -19.96 -9.96
N VAL A 245 -14.01 -18.83 -10.36
CA VAL A 245 -13.89 -18.24 -11.71
C VAL A 245 -12.79 -17.18 -11.65
N HIS A 246 -11.91 -17.12 -12.64
CA HIS A 246 -10.78 -16.19 -12.62
C HIS A 246 -11.19 -14.73 -12.88
N GLY A 247 -12.12 -14.51 -13.82
CA GLY A 247 -12.73 -13.22 -14.15
C GLY A 247 -11.92 -12.31 -15.09
N ASP A 248 -10.64 -12.61 -15.32
CA ASP A 248 -9.74 -11.82 -16.18
C ASP A 248 -8.72 -12.71 -16.90
N VAL A 249 -9.22 -13.72 -17.61
CA VAL A 249 -8.36 -14.62 -18.39
C VAL A 249 -7.79 -13.88 -19.60
N ASN A 250 -6.47 -13.79 -19.67
CA ASN A 250 -5.70 -13.34 -20.83
C ASN A 250 -4.35 -14.07 -20.87
N ILE A 251 -3.64 -13.98 -22.00
CA ILE A 251 -2.37 -14.69 -22.22
C ILE A 251 -1.29 -14.35 -21.18
N TYR A 252 -1.31 -13.16 -20.58
CA TYR A 252 -0.29 -12.72 -19.63
C TYR A 252 -0.62 -13.09 -18.18
N ASN A 253 -1.85 -13.53 -17.91
CA ASN A 253 -2.30 -14.08 -16.63
C ASN A 253 -2.17 -15.62 -16.59
N MET A 254 -1.55 -16.23 -17.60
CA MET A 254 -1.30 -17.66 -17.69
C MET A 254 0.18 -17.93 -18.00
N ILE A 255 0.78 -18.91 -17.34
CA ILE A 255 2.15 -19.37 -17.61
C ILE A 255 2.15 -20.88 -17.83
N VAL A 256 2.63 -21.30 -19.00
CA VAL A 256 2.87 -22.70 -19.33
C VAL A 256 4.16 -23.16 -18.67
N MET A 257 4.02 -24.17 -17.82
CA MET A 257 5.10 -24.87 -17.12
C MET A 257 5.17 -26.33 -17.55
N ARG A 258 6.24 -27.02 -17.16
CA ARG A 258 6.37 -28.47 -17.41
C ARG A 258 5.27 -29.30 -16.73
N ASP A 259 4.72 -28.82 -15.62
CA ASP A 259 3.68 -29.49 -14.82
C ASP A 259 2.26 -28.97 -15.10
N GLY A 260 2.06 -28.18 -16.17
CA GLY A 260 0.77 -27.62 -16.56
C GLY A 260 0.76 -26.09 -16.54
N ILE A 261 -0.42 -25.49 -16.42
CA ILE A 261 -0.58 -24.03 -16.38
C ILE A 261 -0.54 -23.50 -14.94
N LYS A 262 0.11 -22.35 -14.76
CA LYS A 262 -0.10 -21.48 -13.59
C LYS A 262 -0.92 -20.26 -14.02
N LEU A 263 -1.95 -19.97 -13.26
CA LEU A 263 -2.82 -18.80 -13.35
C LEU A 263 -2.29 -17.73 -12.39
N LEU A 264 -2.31 -16.49 -12.84
CA LEU A 264 -1.82 -15.31 -12.14
C LEU A 264 -2.95 -14.28 -12.05
N ASP A 265 -2.88 -13.36 -11.10
CA ASP A 265 -3.77 -12.17 -11.06
C ASP A 265 -5.26 -12.51 -10.85
N PHE A 266 -5.60 -12.91 -9.63
CA PHE A 266 -6.98 -13.28 -9.25
C PHE A 266 -7.82 -12.11 -8.76
N GLU A 267 -7.54 -10.89 -9.19
CA GLU A 267 -8.24 -9.73 -8.66
C GLU A 267 -9.70 -9.70 -9.07
N GLU A 268 -10.02 -10.16 -10.27
CA GLU A 268 -11.41 -10.27 -10.74
C GLU A 268 -12.08 -11.59 -10.38
N ALA A 269 -11.44 -12.41 -9.53
CA ALA A 269 -11.94 -13.73 -9.21
C ALA A 269 -13.29 -13.69 -8.48
N ARG A 270 -14.13 -14.68 -8.82
CA ARG A 270 -15.42 -14.92 -8.17
C ARG A 270 -15.40 -16.31 -7.54
N ILE A 271 -15.57 -16.34 -6.22
CA ILE A 271 -15.52 -17.57 -5.43
C ILE A 271 -16.94 -17.90 -4.96
N ASP A 272 -17.44 -19.05 -5.36
CA ASP A 272 -18.71 -19.61 -4.90
C ASP A 272 -18.57 -21.13 -4.73
N GLN A 273 -18.43 -21.55 -3.47
CA GLN A 273 -18.31 -22.97 -3.13
C GLN A 273 -19.59 -23.77 -3.40
N ARG A 274 -20.75 -23.10 -3.48
CA ARG A 274 -22.03 -23.75 -3.81
C ARG A 274 -22.25 -23.84 -5.30
N ARG A 275 -21.45 -23.10 -6.10
CA ARG A 275 -21.55 -23.04 -7.57
C ARG A 275 -22.99 -22.78 -8.02
N SER A 276 -23.52 -21.65 -7.56
CA SER A 276 -24.85 -21.18 -7.98
C SER A 276 -24.98 -21.09 -9.50
N GLU A 277 -26.21 -21.02 -10.01
CA GLU A 277 -26.47 -20.88 -11.45
C GLU A 277 -25.77 -19.66 -12.06
N ALA A 278 -25.78 -18.52 -11.35
CA ALA A 278 -25.07 -17.32 -11.77
C ALA A 278 -23.55 -17.55 -11.85
N TRP A 279 -22.96 -18.26 -10.88
CA TRP A 279 -21.54 -18.62 -10.91
C TRP A 279 -21.24 -19.60 -12.06
N ALA A 280 -22.11 -20.58 -12.29
CA ALA A 280 -21.94 -21.57 -13.36
C ALA A 280 -21.95 -20.91 -14.75
N GLN A 281 -22.80 -19.89 -14.94
CA GLN A 281 -22.80 -19.08 -16.15
C GLN A 281 -21.47 -18.34 -16.34
N LEU A 282 -20.93 -17.70 -15.30
CA LEU A 282 -19.63 -17.03 -15.36
C LEU A 282 -18.50 -18.00 -15.73
N ALA A 283 -18.49 -19.20 -15.14
CA ALA A 283 -17.51 -20.24 -15.45
C ALA A 283 -17.61 -20.71 -16.90
N GLN A 284 -18.83 -20.85 -17.42
CA GLN A 284 -19.06 -21.22 -18.81
C GLN A 284 -18.60 -20.12 -19.77
N ASP A 285 -18.95 -18.86 -19.51
CA ASP A 285 -18.57 -17.70 -20.33
C ASP A 285 -17.04 -17.53 -20.38
N GLU A 286 -16.36 -17.73 -19.25
CA GLU A 286 -14.89 -17.70 -19.15
C GLU A 286 -14.24 -18.77 -20.06
N ARG A 287 -14.80 -19.98 -20.11
CA ARG A 287 -14.30 -21.03 -21.02
C ARG A 287 -14.63 -20.74 -22.49
N GLN A 288 -15.83 -20.26 -22.76
CA GLN A 288 -16.28 -19.99 -24.13
C GLN A 288 -15.44 -18.89 -24.80
N THR A 289 -14.99 -17.90 -24.02
CA THR A 289 -14.15 -16.80 -24.50
C THR A 289 -12.66 -17.14 -24.54
N LEU A 290 -12.22 -18.28 -23.97
CA LEU A 290 -10.80 -18.63 -23.85
C LEU A 290 -10.05 -18.61 -25.19
N ARG A 291 -10.64 -19.18 -26.25
CA ARG A 291 -10.00 -19.23 -27.58
C ARG A 291 -9.72 -17.83 -28.12
N GLU A 292 -10.64 -16.89 -27.93
CA GLU A 292 -10.48 -15.50 -28.33
C GLU A 292 -9.40 -14.82 -27.49
N ARG A 293 -9.40 -15.04 -26.17
CA ARG A 293 -8.38 -14.49 -25.25
C ARG A 293 -6.97 -14.98 -25.55
N LEU A 294 -6.80 -16.24 -25.94
CA LEU A 294 -5.51 -16.80 -26.33
C LEU A 294 -5.01 -16.30 -27.70
N SER A 295 -5.93 -15.82 -28.54
CA SER A 295 -5.61 -15.28 -29.87
C SER A 295 -5.43 -13.76 -29.85
N ASP A 296 -5.59 -13.11 -28.70
CA ASP A 296 -5.49 -11.66 -28.57
C ASP A 296 -4.04 -11.17 -28.78
N THR A 297 -3.90 -10.14 -29.60
CA THR A 297 -2.63 -9.48 -29.95
C THR A 297 -2.57 -8.02 -29.49
N SER A 298 -3.61 -7.54 -28.79
CA SER A 298 -3.73 -6.16 -28.30
C SER A 298 -2.64 -5.76 -27.31
N GLY A 299 -2.01 -6.73 -26.64
CA GLY A 299 -1.07 -6.49 -25.54
C GLY A 299 -1.75 -6.21 -24.20
N ILE A 300 -3.08 -6.31 -24.10
CA ILE A 300 -3.80 -6.17 -22.83
C ILE A 300 -3.23 -7.17 -21.81
N GLY A 301 -2.80 -6.65 -20.65
CA GLY A 301 -2.22 -7.45 -19.57
C GLY A 301 -0.71 -7.69 -19.66
N LYS A 302 -0.04 -7.26 -20.74
CA LYS A 302 1.41 -7.43 -20.93
C LYS A 302 2.20 -6.71 -19.81
N PRO A 303 3.19 -7.36 -19.17
CA PRO A 303 4.12 -6.68 -18.28
C PRO A 303 4.94 -5.60 -18.99
N TRP A 304 5.48 -4.65 -18.22
CA TRP A 304 6.47 -3.68 -18.71
C TRP A 304 7.77 -4.40 -19.14
N ASP A 305 8.39 -3.92 -20.22
CA ASP A 305 9.67 -4.46 -20.75
C ASP A 305 10.88 -4.06 -19.87
#